data_AF-A0A6N9ETW9-F1
#
_entry.id   AF-A0A6N9ETW9-F1
#
_cell.length_a   1.000
_cell.length_b   1.000
_cell.length_c   1.000
_cell.angle_alpha   90.00
_cell.angle_beta   90.00
_cell.angle_gamma   90.00
#
_symmetry.space_group_name_H-M   'P 1'
#
loop_
_entity.id
_entity.type
_entity.pdbx_description
1 polymer ?
#
loop_
_entity_poly.entity_id
_entity_poly.type
_entity_poly.pdbx_seq_one_letter_code
_entity_poly.pdbx_strand_id
1 'polypeptide(L)' 'MFREIARRMPDIRPDGEPDYLRSNFIAGVKHLPVAYSPSQPYSTVALPRLGSAAGVSGTVGYGGHMERGAS' A
#
# COMPACT_ATOMS: atom_id res chain seq x y z
N MET A 1 11.47 9.21 13.01
CA MET A 1 10.81 9.11 11.70
C MET A 1 11.11 10.33 10.81
N PHE A 2 10.60 11.52 11.12
CA PHE A 2 10.73 12.71 10.25
C PHE A 2 12.17 13.10 9.86
N ARG A 3 13.15 12.90 10.74
CA ARG A 3 14.57 13.12 10.43
C ARG A 3 15.07 12.30 9.24
N GLU A 4 14.63 11.04 9.12
CA GLU A 4 15.01 10.16 8.01
C GLU A 4 14.34 10.58 6.71
N ILE A 5 13.07 10.99 6.80
CA ILE A 5 12.31 11.54 5.67
C ILE A 5 13.01 12.78 5.13
N ALA A 6 13.30 13.77 5.99
CA ALA A 6 13.98 15.00 5.60
C ALA A 6 15.38 14.76 5.01
N ARG A 7 16.11 13.76 5.52
CA ARG A 7 17.43 13.42 4.97
C ARG A 7 17.34 12.73 3.61
N ARG A 8 16.38 11.82 3.40
CA ARG A 8 16.32 10.97 2.19
C ARG A 8 15.45 11.51 1.07
N MET A 9 14.46 12.33 1.41
CA MET A 9 13.50 12.93 0.48
C MET A 9 13.43 14.44 0.76
N PRO A 10 14.55 15.18 0.59
CA PRO A 10 14.59 16.61 0.91
C PRO A 10 13.70 17.47 -0.01
N ASP A 11 13.33 16.94 -1.17
CA ASP A 11 12.50 17.58 -2.20
C ASP A 11 11.03 17.15 -2.15
N ILE A 12 10.61 16.44 -1.08
CA ILE A 12 9.23 15.96 -0.96
C ILE A 12 8.22 17.12 -0.93
N ARG A 13 7.18 17.03 -1.75
CA ARG A 13 6.11 18.03 -1.85
C ARG A 13 4.74 17.38 -2.03
N PRO A 14 3.64 18.05 -1.64
CA PRO A 14 2.29 17.61 -1.99
C PRO A 14 2.12 17.51 -3.51
N ASP A 15 1.36 16.52 -3.96
CA ASP A 15 1.06 16.28 -5.37
C ASP A 15 -0.45 16.11 -5.63
N GLY A 16 -1.26 16.61 -4.70
CA GLY A 16 -2.72 16.54 -4.75
C GLY A 16 -3.36 16.70 -3.37
N GLU A 17 -4.68 16.64 -3.35
CA GLU A 17 -5.46 16.78 -2.13
C GLU A 17 -5.41 15.51 -1.26
N PRO A 18 -5.38 15.66 0.08
CA PRO A 18 -5.49 14.51 0.99
C PRO A 18 -6.87 13.84 0.94
N ASP A 19 -6.89 12.51 0.95
CA ASP A 19 -8.09 11.70 1.19
C ASP A 19 -8.19 11.39 2.69
N TYR A 20 -9.31 11.70 3.33
CA TYR A 20 -9.50 11.56 4.77
C TYR A 20 -10.21 10.26 5.15
N LEU A 21 -9.89 9.76 6.33
CA LEU A 21 -10.56 8.61 6.91
C LEU A 21 -12.01 8.96 7.26
N ARG A 22 -12.95 8.12 6.82
CA ARG A 22 -14.34 8.16 7.27
C ARG A 22 -14.49 7.41 8.59
N SER A 23 -14.10 8.06 9.68
CA SER A 23 -14.17 7.51 11.03
C SER A 23 -14.81 8.51 11.99
N ASN A 24 -15.72 8.03 12.83
CA ASN A 24 -16.33 8.82 13.90
C ASN A 24 -15.48 8.82 15.18
N PHE A 25 -14.41 8.03 15.23
CA PHE A 25 -13.55 7.90 16.42
C PHE A 25 -12.25 8.68 16.29
N ILE A 26 -11.60 8.62 15.11
CA ILE A 26 -10.30 9.26 14.90
C ILE A 26 -10.26 10.05 13.60
N ALA A 27 -9.71 11.26 13.67
CA ALA A 27 -9.37 12.06 12.51
C ALA A 27 -8.02 11.59 11.94
N GLY A 28 -7.98 11.27 10.65
CA GLY A 28 -6.73 10.89 9.99
C GLY A 28 -6.80 11.00 8.48
N VAL A 29 -5.64 11.09 7.85
CA VAL A 29 -5.47 11.07 6.41
C VAL A 29 -5.29 9.63 5.96
N LYS A 30 -6.16 9.17 5.05
CA LYS A 30 -6.10 7.85 4.44
C LYS A 30 -5.02 7.79 3.36
N HIS A 31 -4.97 8.81 2.50
CA HIS A 31 -3.96 8.94 1.45
C HIS A 31 -3.50 10.39 1.34
N LEU A 32 -2.19 10.59 1.27
CA LEU A 32 -1.57 11.89 1.01
C LEU A 32 -0.72 11.78 -0.25
N PRO A 33 -1.18 12.28 -1.41
CA PRO A 33 -0.39 12.28 -2.63
C PRO A 33 0.86 13.15 -2.47
N VAL A 34 2.03 12.59 -2.78
CA VAL A 34 3.32 13.30 -2.70
C VAL A 34 4.22 12.95 -3.87
N ALA A 35 5.04 13.91 -4.27
CA ALA A 35 6.11 13.74 -5.25
C ALA A 35 7.47 13.97 -4.58
N TYR A 36 8.45 13.14 -4.95
CA TYR A 36 9.83 13.22 -4.48
C TYR A 36 10.76 12.45 -5.43
N SER A 37 12.05 12.77 -5.42
CA SER A 37 13.06 12.01 -6.16
C SER A 37 13.41 10.70 -5.43
N PRO A 38 13.30 9.51 -6.05
CA PRO A 38 13.62 8.25 -5.37
C PRO A 38 15.11 8.14 -4.99
N SER A 39 15.40 7.79 -3.74
CA SER A 39 16.76 7.43 -3.28
C SER A 39 17.02 5.93 -3.42
N GLN A 40 18.30 5.52 -3.43
CA GLN A 40 18.68 4.11 -3.44
C GLN A 40 18.06 3.34 -2.25
N PRO A 41 17.47 2.15 -2.47
CA PRO A 41 16.86 1.37 -1.40
C PRO A 41 17.91 0.89 -0.40
N TYR A 42 17.53 0.82 0.88
CA TYR A 42 18.38 0.32 1.95
C TYR A 42 18.46 -1.22 2.01
N SER A 43 17.57 -1.91 1.29
CA SER A 43 17.61 -3.36 1.13
C SER A 43 17.90 -3.70 -0.32
N THR A 44 19.01 -4.40 -0.54
CA THR A 44 19.37 -5.02 -1.82
C THR A 44 18.95 -6.49 -1.88
N VAL A 45 18.46 -7.05 -0.76
CA VAL A 45 17.90 -8.40 -0.74
C VAL A 45 16.59 -8.35 -1.50
N ALA A 46 16.54 -9.06 -2.62
CA ALA A 46 15.30 -9.31 -3.33
C ALA A 46 14.32 -9.94 -2.33
N LEU A 47 13.30 -9.18 -1.91
CA LEU A 47 12.15 -9.77 -1.26
C LEU A 47 11.64 -10.84 -2.23
N PRO A 48 11.61 -12.13 -1.85
CA PRO A 48 10.92 -13.13 -2.65
C PRO A 48 9.54 -12.55 -2.89
N ARG A 49 9.13 -12.41 -4.16
CA ARG A 49 7.83 -11.82 -4.51
C ARG A 49 6.79 -12.49 -3.62
N LEU A 50 6.22 -11.72 -2.67
CA LEU A 50 5.08 -12.18 -1.89
C LEU A 50 4.05 -12.57 -2.94
N GLY A 51 3.73 -13.87 -3.00
CA GLY A 51 3.28 -14.56 -4.19
C GLY A 51 2.32 -13.76 -5.04
N SER A 52 2.53 -13.82 -6.36
CA SER A 52 1.55 -13.44 -7.36
C SER A 52 0.25 -14.20 -7.09
N ALA A 53 -0.64 -13.60 -6.29
CA ALA A 53 -1.99 -14.09 -6.06
C ALA A 53 -2.86 -13.96 -7.33
N ALA A 54 -2.28 -13.51 -8.45
CA ALA A 54 -2.91 -13.46 -9.76
C ALA A 54 -2.69 -14.73 -10.61
N GLY A 55 -1.99 -15.77 -10.13
CA GLY A 55 -1.62 -16.87 -11.02
C GLY A 55 -1.46 -18.28 -10.44
N VAL A 56 -1.66 -18.52 -9.14
CA VAL A 56 -1.65 -19.89 -8.61
C VAL A 56 -3.09 -20.40 -8.48
N SER A 57 -3.53 -21.11 -9.53
CA SER A 57 -4.60 -22.09 -9.46
C SER A 57 -4.20 -23.19 -8.46
N GLY A 58 -4.42 -22.97 -7.16
CA GLY A 58 -4.08 -23.98 -6.16
C GLY A 58 -4.00 -23.55 -4.70
N THR A 59 -4.02 -22.25 -4.37
CA THR A 59 -4.15 -21.86 -2.96
C THR A 59 -5.63 -21.89 -2.57
N VAL A 60 -6.01 -22.85 -1.73
CA VAL A 60 -7.32 -22.86 -1.07
C VAL A 60 -7.40 -21.61 -0.20
N GLY A 61 -8.09 -20.58 -0.70
CA GLY A 61 -8.44 -19.42 0.09
C GLY A 61 -9.45 -19.81 1.16
N TYR A 62 -9.38 -19.15 2.32
CA TYR A 62 -10.41 -19.25 3.36
C TYR A 62 -11.63 -18.42 2.93
N GLY A 63 -12.33 -18.90 1.90
CA GLY A 63 -13.55 -18.31 1.35
C GLY A 63 -14.47 -19.46 1.01
N GLY A 64 -15.54 -19.62 1.79
CA GLY A 64 -16.47 -20.73 1.71
C GLY A 64 -17.06 -20.93 0.31
N HIS A 65 -17.42 -22.18 0.03
CA HIS A 65 -18.13 -22.60 -1.16
C HIS A 65 -19.46 -21.85 -1.28
N MET A 66 -19.57 -20.90 -2.21
CA MET A 66 -20.86 -20.34 -2.62
C MET A 66 -21.32 -21.05 -3.88
N GLU A 67 -22.33 -21.91 -3.76
CA GLU A 67 -23.09 -22.36 -4.92
C GLU A 67 -23.88 -21.18 -5.47
N ARG A 68 -23.57 -20.79 -6.71
CA ARG A 68 -24.41 -19.86 -7.45
C ARG A 68 -25.59 -20.66 -8.01
N GLY A 69 -26.62 -20.84 -7.19
CA GLY A 69 -27.91 -21.33 -7.65
C GLY A 69 -28.49 -20.36 -8.69
N ALA A 70 -28.51 -20.78 -9.95
CA ALA A 70 -29.30 -20.18 -11.00
C ALA A 70 -30.56 -21.02 -11.17
N SER A 71 -31.71 -20.50 -10.76
CA SER A 71 -33.05 -20.66 -11.35
C SER A 71 -34.05 -19.85 -10.55
#